data_AF-A0A7C7VJZ6-F1
#
_entry.id   AF-A0A7C7VJZ6-F1
#
_cell.length_a   1.000
_cell.length_b   1.000
_cell.length_c   1.000
_cell.angle_alpha   90.00
_cell.angle_beta   90.00
_cell.angle_gamma   90.00
#
_symmetry.space_group_name_H-M   'P 1'
#
loop_
_entity.id
_entity.type
_entity.pdbx_description
1 polymer ?
#
loop_
_entity_poly.entity_id
_entity_poly.type
_entity_poly.pdbx_seq_one_letter_code
_entity_poly.pdbx_strand_id
1 'polypeptide(L)' 'DKYDNRDQLWRFSESFVINYYEVPCSWSTSNIHYDLQAGRYVFMYLDNEEKNTYNFDVDYPLKNFTPASLRRSGRR' A
#
# COMPACT_ATOMS: atom_id res chain seq x y z
N ASP A 1 6.62 -6.91 -13.05
CA ASP A 1 7.29 -5.83 -13.81
C ASP A 1 6.25 -4.89 -14.44
N LYS A 2 6.64 -3.68 -14.81
CA LYS A 2 5.76 -2.69 -15.46
C LYS A 2 6.54 -2.02 -16.60
N TYR A 3 5.96 -2.05 -17.80
CA TYR A 3 6.55 -1.48 -19.01
C TYR A 3 5.85 -0.18 -19.41
N ASP A 4 6.56 0.69 -20.12
CA ASP A 4 5.98 1.89 -20.72
C ASP A 4 5.58 1.68 -22.19
N ASN A 5 5.09 2.73 -22.84
CA ASN A 5 4.66 2.70 -24.24
C ASN A 5 5.80 2.49 -25.26
N ARG A 6 7.06 2.37 -24.82
CA ARG A 6 8.25 2.10 -25.64
C ARG A 6 8.77 0.67 -25.42
N ASP A 7 7.98 -0.18 -24.74
CA ASP A 7 8.34 -1.53 -24.30
C ASP A 7 9.61 -1.56 -23.43
N GLN A 8 9.90 -0.46 -22.72
CA GLN A 8 11.01 -0.40 -21.78
C GLN A 8 10.51 -0.69 -20.36
N LEU A 9 11.30 -1.45 -19.60
CA LEU A 9 11.01 -1.68 -18.20
C LEU A 9 11.04 -0.34 -17.45
N TRP A 10 9.89 0.06 -16.90
CA TRP A 10 9.71 1.34 -16.22
C TRP A 10 9.77 1.18 -14.71
N ARG A 11 9.02 0.23 -14.17
CA ARG A 11 8.96 0.01 -12.72
C ARG A 11 9.07 -1.45 -12.35
N PHE A 12 9.83 -1.68 -11.29
CA PHE A 12 9.88 -2.96 -10.58
C PHE A 12 9.23 -2.79 -9.21
N SER A 13 8.63 -3.85 -8.68
CA SER A 13 7.96 -3.79 -7.39
C SER A 13 8.21 -5.09 -6.65
N GLU A 14 8.59 -4.96 -5.39
CA GLU A 14 8.87 -6.06 -4.50
C GLU A 14 7.99 -5.94 -3.26
N SER A 15 7.52 -7.08 -2.78
CA SER A 15 6.59 -7.19 -1.66
C SER A 15 7.14 -8.16 -0.63
N PHE A 16 7.19 -7.74 0.62
CA PHE A 16 7.64 -8.56 1.74
C PHE A 16 6.43 -9.24 2.37
N VAL A 17 6.07 -10.40 1.84
CA VAL A 17 4.84 -11.13 2.19
C VAL A 17 5.05 -12.01 3.41
N ILE A 18 4.09 -11.94 4.35
CA ILE A 18 3.98 -12.85 5.49
C ILE A 18 2.58 -13.45 5.53
N ASN A 19 2.43 -14.56 6.26
CA ASN A 19 1.12 -15.11 6.59
C ASN A 19 0.71 -14.59 7.96
N TYR A 20 -0.42 -13.90 8.02
CA TYR A 20 -1.03 -13.49 9.28
C TYR A 20 -1.83 -14.69 9.80
N TYR A 21 -1.30 -15.43 10.76
CA TYR A 21 -1.95 -16.67 11.21
C TYR A 21 -3.24 -16.42 11.99
N GLU A 22 -3.34 -15.28 12.66
CA GLU A 22 -4.52 -14.85 13.44
C GLU A 22 -5.70 -14.50 12.54
N VAL A 23 -5.42 -14.03 11.33
CA VAL A 23 -6.41 -13.70 10.30
C VAL A 23 -5.98 -14.41 9.03
N PRO A 24 -6.51 -15.61 8.70
CA PRO A 24 -5.96 -16.56 7.74
C PRO A 24 -5.83 -15.97 6.33
N CYS A 25 -4.79 -15.15 6.15
CA CYS A 25 -4.61 -14.22 5.05
C CYS A 25 -3.11 -14.04 4.83
N SER A 26 -2.73 -14.00 3.55
CA SER A 26 -1.37 -13.68 3.13
C SER A 26 -1.33 -12.22 2.68
N TRP A 27 -0.50 -11.41 3.31
CA TRP A 27 -0.36 -9.99 2.99
C TRP A 27 1.11 -9.57 3.11
N SER A 28 1.55 -8.70 2.21
CA SER A 28 2.77 -7.90 2.35
C SER A 28 2.77 -6.98 3.58
N THR A 29 3.72 -7.16 4.49
CA THR A 29 3.97 -6.17 5.55
C THR A 29 4.57 -4.88 4.99
N SER A 30 5.36 -5.00 3.92
CA SER A 30 6.13 -3.91 3.34
C SER A 30 6.21 -4.04 1.83
N ASN A 31 6.32 -2.91 1.12
CA ASN A 31 6.44 -2.89 -0.33
C ASN A 31 7.44 -1.83 -0.79
N ILE A 32 8.25 -2.18 -1.78
CA ILE A 32 9.15 -1.23 -2.43
C ILE A 32 8.78 -1.14 -3.91
N HIS A 33 8.66 0.09 -4.41
CA HIS A 33 8.48 0.36 -5.82
C HIS A 33 9.67 1.15 -6.35
N TYR A 34 10.34 0.59 -7.36
CA TYR A 34 11.47 1.21 -8.04
C TYR A 34 10.99 1.85 -9.34
N ASP A 35 11.40 3.11 -9.58
CA ASP A 35 11.26 3.82 -10.86
C ASP A 35 12.64 3.84 -11.53
N LEU A 36 12.80 2.97 -12.52
CA LEU A 36 14.10 2.72 -13.15
C LEU A 36 14.53 3.87 -14.07
N GLN A 37 13.59 4.65 -14.58
CA GLN A 37 13.88 5.78 -15.46
C GLN A 37 14.29 7.02 -14.66
N ALA A 38 13.62 7.25 -13.52
CA ALA A 38 13.94 8.37 -12.63
C ALA A 38 15.02 8.04 -11.59
N GLY A 39 15.46 6.79 -11.48
CA GLY A 39 16.49 6.36 -10.52
C GLY A 39 16.09 6.51 -9.05
N ARG A 40 14.79 6.44 -8.76
CA ARG A 40 14.22 6.64 -7.41
C ARG A 40 13.40 5.44 -6.97
N TYR A 41 13.14 5.35 -5.67
CA TYR A 41 12.25 4.35 -5.11
C TYR A 41 11.34 4.97 -4.04
N VAL A 42 10.24 4.27 -3.76
CA VAL A 42 9.41 4.53 -2.58
C VAL A 42 9.27 3.23 -1.80
N PHE A 43 9.57 3.30 -0.52
CA PHE A 43 9.31 2.24 0.45
C PHE A 43 8.01 2.62 1.17
N MET A 44 7.02 1.74 1.12
CA MET A 44 5.73 1.92 1.80
C MET A 44 5.51 0.85 2.87
N TYR A 45 4.66 1.18 3.83
CA TYR A 45 4.22 0.29 4.91
C TYR A 45 5.33 -0.10 5.90
N LEU A 46 6.26 0.82 6.17
CA LEU A 46 7.18 0.70 7.30
C LEU A 46 6.43 1.09 8.58
N ASP A 47 6.19 0.12 9.46
CA ASP A 47 5.52 0.29 10.75
C ASP A 47 6.44 -0.01 11.95
N ASN A 48 7.74 -0.20 11.70
CA ASN A 48 8.73 -0.58 12.71
C ASN A 48 8.94 0.47 13.82
N GLU A 49 8.53 1.72 13.59
CA GLU A 49 8.53 2.81 14.58
C GLU A 49 7.12 3.21 15.03
N GLU A 50 6.08 2.52 14.54
CA GLU A 50 4.71 2.75 14.92
C GLU A 50 4.36 1.97 16.19
N LYS A 51 3.47 2.54 17.01
CA LYS A 51 3.08 1.91 18.29
C LYS A 51 2.30 0.60 18.11
N ASN A 52 1.59 0.47 16.98
CA ASN A 52 0.75 -0.67 16.66
C ASN A 52 0.90 -0.98 15.17
N THR A 53 0.74 -2.25 14.82
CA THR A 53 0.63 -2.72 13.42
C THR A 53 -0.83 -2.70 12.95
N TYR A 54 -1.11 -3.35 11.81
CA TYR A 54 -2.44 -3.49 11.23
C TYR A 54 -3.48 -4.01 12.23
N ASN A 55 -4.61 -3.30 12.33
CA ASN A 55 -5.79 -3.76 13.03
C ASN A 55 -6.80 -4.33 12.02
N PHE A 56 -7.04 -5.64 12.09
CA PHE A 56 -7.97 -6.34 11.20
C PHE A 56 -9.42 -6.34 11.69
N ASP A 57 -9.67 -5.92 12.93
CA ASP A 57 -10.99 -5.94 13.58
C ASP A 57 -11.73 -4.59 13.46
N VAL A 58 -11.35 -3.75 12.49
CA VAL A 58 -11.98 -2.43 12.31
C VAL A 58 -13.22 -2.54 11.43
N ASP A 59 -14.35 -2.03 11.93
CA ASP A 59 -15.57 -1.86 11.15
C ASP A 59 -15.64 -0.45 10.55
N TYR A 60 -15.63 -0.38 9.20
CA TYR A 60 -15.80 0.87 8.48
C TYR A 60 -17.16 0.90 7.76
N PRO A 61 -18.07 1.82 8.13
CA PRO A 61 -19.36 1.89 7.48
C PRO A 61 -19.21 2.34 6.02
N LEU A 62 -19.90 1.66 5.09
CA LEU A 62 -19.81 1.90 3.64
C LEU A 62 -19.98 3.37 3.22
N LYS A 63 -20.80 4.13 3.96
CA LYS A 63 -21.02 5.57 3.73
C LYS A 63 -19.71 6.39 3.75
N ASN A 64 -18.68 5.91 4.46
CA ASN A 64 -17.37 6.57 4.56
C ASN A 64 -16.63 6.59 3.22
N PHE A 65 -16.90 5.61 2.36
CA PHE A 65 -16.23 5.45 1.06
C PHE A 65 -16.97 6.16 -0.09
N THR A 66 -17.97 7.00 0.22
CA THR A 66 -18.64 7.83 -0.80
C THR A 66 -17.79 9.05 -1.19
N PRO A 67 -17.84 9.51 -2.45
CA PRO A 67 -17.13 10.73 -2.85
C PRO A 67 -17.48 11.95 -2.01
N ALA A 68 -18.75 12.07 -1.58
CA ALA A 68 -19.19 13.15 -0.70
C ALA A 68 -18.56 13.07 0.69
N SER A 69 -18.41 11.87 1.25
CA SER A 69 -17.73 11.66 2.55
C SER A 69 -16.24 11.98 2.47
N LEU A 70 -15.54 11.47 1.45
CA LEU A 70 -14.11 11.74 1.23
C LEU A 70 -13.82 13.24 1.03
N ARG A 71 -14.68 13.97 0.29
CA ARG A 71 -14.53 15.42 0.13
C ARG A 71 -14.69 16.20 1.44
N ARG A 72 -15.56 15.74 2.35
CA ARG A 72 -15.72 16.36 3.66
C ARG A 72 -14.52 16.08 4.57
N SER A 73 -13.99 14.86 4.57
CA SER A 73 -12.84 14.49 5.41
C SER A 73 -11.52 15.12 4.95
N GLY A 74 -11.35 15.36 3.64
CA GLY A 74 -10.16 15.99 3.07
C GLY A 74 -10.10 17.52 3.20
N ARG A 75 -11.15 18.16 3.74
CA ARG A 75 -11.16 19.59 4.07
C ARG A 75 -10.78 19.75 5.55
N ARG A 76 -9.50 19.67 5.86
CA ARG A 76 -8.99 19.99 7.20
C ARG A 76 -7.63 20.66 7.12
#